data_AF-T1PLR3-F1
#
_entry.id   AF-T1PLR3-F1
#
_cell.length_a   1.000
_cell.length_b   1.000
_cell.length_c   1.000
_cell.angle_alpha   90.00
_cell.angle_beta   90.00
_cell.angle_gamma   90.00
#
_symmetry.space_group_name_H-M   'P 1'
#
loop_
_entity.id
_entity.type
_entity.pdbx_description
1 polymer ?
#
loop_
_entity_poly.entity_id
_entity_poly.type
_entity_poly.pdbx_seq_one_letter_code
_entity_poly.pdbx_strand_id
1 'polypeptide(L)'
;MEHVLSLYHSQKLLPPRINEFALEWCTFLEKEIPPAAIFGEEFGRPEVETAWREETAKICLTVMLALVPHKPELFLEKMTQIYANTSADLKRTILRSIDPAIKSLGAENPILLKLIEDCPKGCETLIIRIIYILTERQPTPHPELVFRVRELYTHKIKDVRVLIPILSGLNRTEILAALPKLIKLNQVVVKEVFNRLLGIGPEFASQTIATTPADILVALHNIDVNECDLKFIVKATSMCLAEKEVFTQDVLIGVLQQLVEVVPIPTLLMRTIIQSLTLYPRLGNSFVINLLQRLILKQVWRHKVIWEGFLKCIQRLKPTSLSVLLQLPPQQLHLALEQCPDLRQPLLEYAQSIQDEPMSGVTPQIMDIITGNAVDVFITDDSGGFISVENIKKEVEEPMEISTISTVSSVPVISTVVTAAAQPPTALLPDVNQPLPPGED
;
A
#
# COMPACT_ATOMS: atom_id res chain seq x y z
N MET A 1 40.52 -7.01 -20.10
CA MET A 1 39.41 -7.99 -20.00
C MET A 1 39.17 -8.72 -21.31
N GLU A 2 39.02 -8.02 -22.44
CA GLU A 2 38.80 -8.64 -23.77
C GLU A 2 39.83 -9.71 -24.13
N HIS A 3 41.12 -9.47 -23.83
CA HIS A 3 42.19 -10.45 -24.03
C HIS A 3 42.00 -11.73 -23.19
N VAL A 4 41.55 -11.60 -21.93
CA VAL A 4 41.27 -12.75 -21.05
C VAL A 4 40.08 -13.55 -21.57
N LEU A 5 39.02 -12.86 -22.03
CA LEU A 5 37.86 -13.51 -22.63
C LEU A 5 38.21 -14.21 -23.96
N SER A 6 39.07 -13.61 -24.79
CA SER A 6 39.58 -14.22 -26.01
C SER A 6 40.39 -15.50 -25.71
N LEU A 7 41.28 -15.46 -24.70
CA LEU A 7 42.02 -16.64 -24.26
C LEU A 7 41.08 -17.74 -23.73
N TYR A 8 40.10 -17.35 -22.91
CA TYR A 8 39.19 -18.28 -22.25
C TYR A 8 38.20 -18.96 -23.19
N HIS A 9 37.52 -18.18 -24.04
CA HIS A 9 36.41 -18.66 -24.86
C HIS A 9 36.82 -18.96 -26.31
N SER A 10 37.52 -18.02 -26.96
CA SER A 10 37.86 -18.13 -28.38
C SER A 10 39.03 -19.09 -28.62
N GLN A 11 40.08 -18.98 -27.80
CA GLN A 11 41.31 -19.78 -27.94
C GLN A 11 41.31 -21.00 -27.03
N LYS A 12 40.39 -21.05 -26.03
CA LYS A 12 40.29 -22.13 -25.02
C LYS A 12 41.63 -22.47 -24.36
N LEU A 13 42.47 -21.45 -24.16
CA LEU A 13 43.78 -21.57 -23.54
C LEU A 13 43.66 -21.37 -22.03
N LEU A 14 44.17 -22.35 -21.28
CA LEU A 14 44.21 -22.36 -19.81
C LEU A 14 42.87 -22.10 -19.08
N PRO A 15 41.68 -22.59 -19.53
CA PRO A 15 40.43 -22.36 -18.80
C PRO A 15 40.47 -22.77 -17.31
N PRO A 16 41.13 -23.89 -16.91
CA PRO A 16 41.25 -24.24 -15.49
C PRO A 16 41.96 -23.16 -14.66
N ARG A 17 43.07 -22.61 -15.16
CA ARG A 17 43.84 -21.57 -14.45
C ARG A 17 43.07 -20.26 -14.34
N ILE A 18 42.38 -19.86 -15.40
CA ILE A 18 41.55 -18.64 -15.38
C ILE A 18 40.38 -18.82 -14.40
N ASN A 19 39.78 -20.00 -14.35
CA ASN A 19 38.73 -20.32 -13.36
C ASN A 19 39.27 -20.30 -11.93
N GLU A 20 40.41 -20.96 -11.67
CA GLU A 20 41.08 -20.93 -10.37
C GLU A 20 41.34 -19.50 -9.91
N PHE A 21 41.93 -18.67 -10.78
CA PHE A 21 42.19 -17.27 -10.51
C PHE A 21 40.90 -16.49 -10.19
N ALA A 22 39.85 -16.64 -11.00
CA ALA A 22 38.58 -15.96 -10.78
C ALA A 22 37.93 -16.36 -9.45
N LEU A 23 37.96 -17.65 -9.12
CA LEU A 23 37.41 -18.19 -7.87
C LEU A 23 38.22 -17.74 -6.64
N GLU A 24 39.54 -17.74 -6.74
CA GLU A 24 40.43 -17.29 -5.66
C GLU A 24 40.16 -15.82 -5.34
N TRP A 25 40.18 -14.95 -6.36
CA TRP A 25 40.01 -13.52 -6.18
C TRP A 25 38.65 -13.15 -5.61
N CYS A 26 37.56 -13.76 -6.09
CA CYS A 26 36.23 -13.46 -5.55
C CYS A 26 36.05 -14.00 -4.12
N THR A 27 36.71 -15.10 -3.75
CA THR A 27 36.64 -15.66 -2.38
C THR A 27 37.27 -14.72 -1.35
N PHE A 28 38.19 -13.83 -1.74
CA PHE A 28 38.72 -12.83 -0.81
C PHE A 28 37.65 -11.94 -0.21
N LEU A 29 36.53 -11.71 -0.89
CA LEU A 29 35.41 -10.90 -0.39
C LEU A 29 34.66 -11.52 0.80
N GLU A 30 34.94 -12.78 1.14
CA GLU A 30 34.44 -13.40 2.37
C GLU A 30 35.27 -13.02 3.61
N LYS A 31 36.45 -12.42 3.41
CA LYS A 31 37.33 -11.97 4.50
C LYS A 31 36.91 -10.60 5.00
N GLU A 32 37.12 -10.35 6.30
CA GLU A 32 36.81 -9.05 6.92
C GLU A 32 37.58 -7.88 6.32
N ILE A 33 38.83 -8.12 5.91
CA ILE A 33 39.72 -7.11 5.30
C ILE A 33 40.36 -7.64 4.01
N PRO A 34 40.71 -6.74 3.06
CA PRO A 34 41.34 -7.13 1.81
C PRO A 34 42.74 -7.73 2.05
N PRO A 35 43.05 -8.92 1.50
CA PRO A 35 44.36 -9.55 1.69
C PRO A 35 45.50 -8.74 1.08
N ALA A 36 46.68 -8.77 1.69
CA ALA A 36 47.88 -8.14 1.10
C ALA A 36 48.19 -8.62 -0.33
N ALA A 37 47.79 -9.86 -0.68
CA ALA A 37 48.02 -10.48 -1.99
C ALA A 37 47.33 -9.79 -3.18
N ILE A 38 46.32 -8.94 -2.96
CA ILE A 38 45.67 -8.18 -4.05
C ILE A 38 46.28 -6.79 -4.27
N PHE A 39 47.32 -6.45 -3.49
CA PHE A 39 48.09 -5.21 -3.52
C PHE A 39 49.52 -5.49 -4.02
N GLY A 40 50.15 -4.46 -4.56
CA GLY A 40 51.47 -4.53 -5.19
C GLY A 40 51.65 -3.38 -6.19
N GLU A 41 52.89 -2.94 -6.37
CA GLU A 41 53.22 -1.93 -7.39
C GLU A 41 52.84 -2.41 -8.79
N GLU A 42 53.00 -3.72 -9.05
CA GLU A 42 52.65 -4.40 -10.29
C GLU A 42 51.14 -4.35 -10.60
N PHE A 43 50.30 -4.19 -9.58
CA PHE A 43 48.86 -4.07 -9.72
C PHE A 43 48.36 -2.61 -9.68
N GLY A 44 49.28 -1.64 -9.57
CA GLY A 44 48.96 -0.22 -9.42
C GLY A 44 48.29 0.10 -8.08
N ARG A 45 48.47 -0.76 -7.05
CA ARG A 45 47.89 -0.60 -5.70
C ARG A 45 48.98 -0.85 -4.65
N PRO A 46 49.89 0.11 -4.42
CA PRO A 46 51.08 -0.10 -3.57
C PRO A 46 50.76 -0.17 -2.07
N GLU A 47 49.66 0.45 -1.62
CA GLU A 47 49.27 0.51 -0.22
C GLU A 47 48.20 -0.53 0.11
N VAL A 48 48.44 -1.33 1.16
CA VAL A 48 47.47 -2.30 1.67
C VAL A 48 46.35 -1.57 2.42
N GLU A 49 45.11 -1.83 2.04
CA GLU A 49 43.94 -1.24 2.69
C GLU A 49 43.59 -1.99 3.97
N THR A 50 43.17 -1.26 5.00
CA THR A 50 42.71 -1.83 6.29
C THR A 50 41.21 -2.13 6.32
N ALA A 51 40.47 -1.72 5.28
CA ALA A 51 39.05 -1.97 5.12
C ALA A 51 38.71 -2.06 3.62
N TRP A 52 37.64 -2.80 3.28
CA TRP A 52 37.20 -2.93 1.90
C TRP A 52 36.70 -1.61 1.32
N ARG A 53 37.32 -1.18 0.22
CA ARG A 53 36.78 -0.13 -0.66
C ARG A 53 35.99 -0.71 -1.82
N GLU A 54 35.05 0.07 -2.35
CA GLU A 54 34.18 -0.36 -3.46
C GLU A 54 35.00 -0.71 -4.71
N GLU A 55 36.06 0.05 -5.02
CA GLU A 55 36.95 -0.17 -6.15
C GLU A 55 37.70 -1.50 -6.03
N THR A 56 38.32 -1.75 -4.88
CA THR A 56 39.08 -2.98 -4.58
C THR A 56 38.18 -4.21 -4.64
N ALA A 57 36.97 -4.11 -4.09
CA ALA A 57 35.98 -5.18 -4.15
C ALA A 57 35.50 -5.44 -5.60
N LYS A 58 35.28 -4.40 -6.41
CA LYS A 58 34.93 -4.53 -7.84
C LYS A 58 36.00 -5.26 -8.63
N ILE A 59 37.27 -4.97 -8.37
CA ILE A 59 38.39 -5.66 -9.03
C ILE A 59 38.31 -7.17 -8.78
N CYS A 60 38.07 -7.58 -7.53
CA CYS A 60 37.94 -8.99 -7.15
C CYS A 60 36.75 -9.69 -7.85
N LEU A 61 35.69 -8.95 -8.18
CA LEU A 61 34.52 -9.47 -8.90
C LEU A 61 34.69 -9.48 -10.43
N THR A 62 35.61 -8.67 -10.98
CA THR A 62 35.59 -8.32 -12.40
C THR A 62 35.76 -9.54 -13.30
N VAL A 63 36.75 -10.39 -13.01
CA VAL A 63 37.01 -11.60 -13.83
C VAL A 63 35.87 -12.61 -13.68
N MET A 64 35.41 -12.86 -12.46
CA MET A 64 34.29 -13.77 -12.19
C MET A 64 33.04 -13.34 -12.98
N LEU A 65 32.64 -12.07 -12.88
CA LEU A 65 31.45 -11.54 -13.55
C LEU A 65 31.57 -11.57 -15.08
N ALA A 66 32.76 -11.32 -15.62
CA ALA A 66 33.00 -11.43 -17.05
C ALA A 66 32.87 -12.87 -17.58
N LEU A 67 33.11 -13.87 -16.73
CA LEU A 67 33.03 -15.29 -17.10
C LEU A 67 31.66 -15.92 -16.84
N VAL A 68 30.76 -15.25 -16.12
CA VAL A 68 29.39 -15.72 -15.86
C VAL A 68 28.66 -16.17 -17.13
N PRO A 69 28.67 -15.43 -18.26
CA PRO A 69 27.99 -15.87 -19.48
C PRO A 69 28.55 -17.16 -20.09
N HIS A 70 29.82 -17.49 -19.81
CA HIS A 70 30.49 -18.65 -20.39
C HIS A 70 30.43 -19.90 -19.50
N LYS A 71 30.31 -19.74 -18.17
CA LYS A 71 30.17 -20.85 -17.23
C LYS A 71 29.21 -20.50 -16.07
N PRO A 72 27.92 -20.28 -16.38
CA PRO A 72 26.95 -19.76 -15.41
C PRO A 72 26.76 -20.63 -14.18
N GLU A 73 26.76 -21.97 -14.31
CA GLU A 73 26.61 -22.90 -13.17
C GLU A 73 27.60 -22.59 -12.04
N LEU A 74 28.90 -22.57 -12.39
CA LEU A 74 29.98 -22.40 -11.42
C LEU A 74 29.98 -21.00 -10.80
N PHE A 75 29.87 -19.96 -11.63
CA PHE A 75 30.06 -18.59 -11.16
C PHE A 75 28.84 -18.01 -10.47
N LEU A 76 27.62 -18.40 -10.86
CA LEU A 76 26.41 -17.99 -10.14
C LEU A 76 26.34 -18.66 -8.77
N GLU A 77 26.66 -19.96 -8.67
CA GLU A 77 26.74 -20.67 -7.39
C GLU A 77 27.74 -19.99 -6.45
N LYS A 78 28.98 -19.77 -6.93
CA LYS A 78 30.01 -19.11 -6.13
C LYS A 78 29.63 -17.67 -5.73
N MET A 79 29.02 -16.91 -6.64
CA MET A 79 28.55 -15.56 -6.34
C MET A 79 27.48 -15.56 -5.24
N THR A 80 26.55 -16.52 -5.26
CA THR A 80 25.51 -16.61 -4.22
C THR A 80 26.08 -17.00 -2.86
N GLN A 81 27.09 -17.88 -2.83
CA GLN A 81 27.82 -18.22 -1.61
C GLN A 81 28.52 -16.99 -1.01
N ILE A 82 29.29 -16.26 -1.82
CA ILE A 82 29.99 -15.05 -1.38
C ILE A 82 28.98 -14.01 -0.90
N TYR A 83 27.89 -13.82 -1.66
CA TYR A 83 26.85 -12.86 -1.30
C TYR A 83 26.23 -13.18 0.06
N ALA A 84 25.93 -14.45 0.35
CA ALA A 84 25.36 -14.84 1.63
C ALA A 84 26.30 -14.56 2.81
N ASN A 85 27.62 -14.71 2.61
CA ASN A 85 28.64 -14.66 3.65
C ASN A 85 29.34 -13.31 3.84
N THR A 86 29.04 -12.31 3.01
CA THR A 86 29.76 -11.02 3.00
C THR A 86 29.03 -9.91 3.76
N SER A 87 29.74 -8.81 4.05
CA SER A 87 29.22 -7.65 4.78
C SER A 87 28.17 -6.86 3.98
N ALA A 88 27.39 -6.00 4.65
CA ALA A 88 26.35 -5.20 3.98
C ALA A 88 26.91 -4.26 2.89
N ASP A 89 28.10 -3.70 3.09
CA ASP A 89 28.74 -2.82 2.10
C ASP A 89 29.21 -3.59 0.87
N LEU A 90 29.80 -4.77 1.08
CA LEU A 90 30.19 -5.66 -0.02
C LEU A 90 28.97 -6.21 -0.77
N LYS A 91 27.86 -6.53 -0.08
CA LYS A 91 26.58 -6.86 -0.74
C LYS A 91 26.13 -5.73 -1.67
N ARG A 92 26.20 -4.47 -1.25
CA ARG A 92 25.85 -3.32 -2.12
C ARG A 92 26.76 -3.24 -3.34
N THR A 93 28.06 -3.43 -3.16
CA THR A 93 29.03 -3.47 -4.27
C THR A 93 28.71 -4.59 -5.26
N ILE A 94 28.41 -5.80 -4.78
CA ILE A 94 28.02 -6.92 -5.64
C ILE A 94 26.76 -6.56 -6.43
N LEU A 95 25.69 -6.07 -5.77
CA LEU A 95 24.42 -5.72 -6.44
C LEU A 95 24.57 -4.67 -7.55
N ARG A 96 25.55 -3.75 -7.41
CA ARG A 96 25.86 -2.73 -8.42
C ARG A 96 26.67 -3.28 -9.60
N SER A 97 27.45 -4.35 -9.38
CA SER A 97 28.38 -4.89 -10.39
C SER A 97 27.77 -5.96 -11.29
N ILE A 98 26.70 -6.65 -10.87
CA ILE A 98 26.16 -7.81 -11.60
C ILE A 98 25.39 -7.46 -12.90
N ASP A 99 25.04 -6.19 -13.10
CA ASP A 99 24.15 -5.74 -14.19
C ASP A 99 24.56 -6.25 -15.59
N PRO A 100 25.83 -6.09 -16.04
CA PRO A 100 26.23 -6.54 -17.38
C PRO A 100 26.21 -8.06 -17.52
N ALA A 101 26.61 -8.78 -16.47
CA ALA A 101 26.69 -10.24 -16.46
C ALA A 101 25.29 -10.88 -16.56
N ILE A 102 24.34 -10.37 -15.79
CA ILE A 102 22.96 -10.86 -15.79
C ILE A 102 22.24 -10.51 -17.11
N LYS A 103 22.44 -9.30 -17.65
CA LYS A 103 21.91 -8.93 -18.98
C LYS A 103 22.43 -9.84 -20.09
N SER A 104 23.70 -10.25 -20.02
CA SER A 104 24.30 -11.16 -21.00
C SER A 104 23.75 -12.58 -20.93
N LEU A 105 23.25 -13.04 -19.78
CA LEU A 105 22.60 -14.35 -19.67
C LEU A 105 21.17 -14.34 -20.23
N GLY A 106 20.43 -13.26 -19.98
CA GLY A 106 19.04 -13.11 -20.39
C GLY A 106 18.03 -13.85 -19.51
N ALA A 107 16.74 -13.53 -19.69
CA ALA A 107 15.65 -14.01 -18.85
C ALA A 107 15.25 -15.47 -19.09
N GLU A 108 15.67 -16.06 -20.21
CA GLU A 108 15.37 -17.44 -20.60
C GLU A 108 16.43 -18.44 -20.09
N ASN A 109 17.52 -17.96 -19.49
CA ASN A 109 18.60 -18.83 -19.05
C ASN A 109 18.13 -19.80 -17.96
N PRO A 110 18.21 -21.13 -18.17
CA PRO A 110 17.64 -22.12 -17.25
C PRO A 110 18.33 -22.16 -15.89
N ILE A 111 19.63 -21.86 -15.84
CA ILE A 111 20.40 -21.84 -14.60
C ILE A 111 20.01 -20.63 -13.77
N LEU A 112 19.81 -19.48 -14.42
CA LEU A 112 19.35 -18.27 -13.75
C LEU A 112 17.91 -18.41 -13.23
N LEU A 113 17.02 -19.02 -14.02
CA LEU A 113 15.65 -19.34 -13.60
C LEU A 113 15.63 -20.31 -12.41
N LYS A 114 16.49 -21.34 -12.44
CA LYS A 114 16.66 -22.26 -11.31
C LYS A 114 17.17 -21.54 -10.06
N LEU A 115 18.13 -20.62 -10.20
CA LEU A 115 18.61 -19.82 -9.07
C LEU A 115 17.49 -18.96 -8.45
N ILE A 116 16.63 -18.35 -9.28
CA ILE A 116 15.46 -17.59 -8.82
C ILE A 116 14.49 -18.50 -8.07
N GLU A 117 14.19 -19.68 -8.61
CA GLU A 117 13.30 -20.66 -7.97
C GLU A 117 13.87 -21.17 -6.65
N ASP A 118 15.15 -21.54 -6.61
CA ASP A 118 15.80 -22.11 -5.45
C ASP A 118 15.91 -21.09 -4.31
N CYS A 119 16.26 -19.85 -4.64
CA CYS A 119 16.51 -18.73 -3.73
C CYS A 119 17.27 -19.15 -2.45
N PRO A 120 18.62 -19.23 -2.53
CA PRO A 120 19.44 -19.53 -1.36
C PRO A 120 19.18 -18.54 -0.21
N LYS A 121 19.26 -19.02 1.03
CA LYS A 121 19.04 -18.19 2.23
C LYS A 121 20.03 -17.02 2.27
N GLY A 122 19.53 -15.82 2.52
CA GLY A 122 20.36 -14.60 2.59
C GLY A 122 20.66 -13.97 1.22
N CYS A 123 20.11 -14.51 0.13
CA CYS A 123 20.23 -14.00 -1.24
C CYS A 123 18.95 -13.31 -1.75
N GLU A 124 17.95 -13.06 -0.91
CA GLU A 124 16.66 -12.51 -1.31
C GLU A 124 16.81 -11.17 -2.05
N THR A 125 17.65 -10.27 -1.54
CA THR A 125 17.97 -8.98 -2.17
C THR A 125 18.75 -9.12 -3.47
N LEU A 126 19.56 -10.17 -3.60
CA LEU A 126 20.24 -10.51 -4.85
C LEU A 126 19.25 -11.01 -5.91
N ILE A 127 18.32 -11.89 -5.53
CA ILE A 127 17.28 -12.39 -6.43
C ILE A 127 16.37 -11.26 -6.90
N ILE A 128 15.93 -10.36 -6.01
CA ILE A 128 15.14 -9.17 -6.38
C ILE A 128 15.90 -8.32 -7.40
N ARG A 129 17.21 -8.10 -7.21
CA ARG A 129 18.04 -7.34 -8.14
C ARG A 129 18.19 -8.04 -9.49
N ILE A 130 18.39 -9.35 -9.52
CA ILE A 130 18.43 -10.14 -10.75
C ILE A 130 17.12 -9.99 -11.52
N ILE A 131 15.97 -10.17 -10.87
CA ILE A 131 14.65 -10.03 -11.50
C ILE A 131 14.46 -8.61 -12.05
N TYR A 132 14.90 -7.58 -11.31
CA TYR A 132 14.85 -6.20 -11.79
C TYR A 132 15.68 -6.00 -13.06
N ILE A 133 16.91 -6.53 -13.10
CA ILE A 133 17.79 -6.42 -14.28
C ILE A 133 17.18 -7.14 -15.50
N LEU A 134 16.58 -8.31 -15.28
CA LEU A 134 15.96 -9.11 -16.35
C LEU A 134 14.69 -8.49 -16.93
N THR A 135 14.02 -7.61 -16.17
CA THR A 135 12.75 -6.97 -16.57
C THR A 135 12.91 -5.49 -16.90
N GLU A 136 14.10 -4.92 -16.73
CA GLU A 136 14.38 -3.52 -17.04
C GLU A 136 14.14 -3.25 -18.53
N ARG A 137 13.36 -2.21 -18.85
CA ARG A 137 13.07 -1.75 -20.23
C ARG A 137 12.39 -2.80 -21.13
N GLN A 138 11.83 -3.87 -20.55
CA GLN A 138 10.98 -4.79 -21.28
C GLN A 138 9.51 -4.38 -21.17
N PRO A 139 8.77 -4.26 -22.29
CA PRO A 139 7.33 -3.97 -22.28
C PRO A 139 6.54 -5.03 -21.50
N THR A 140 6.91 -6.29 -21.68
CA THR A 140 6.28 -7.44 -21.00
C THR A 140 7.36 -8.43 -20.57
N PRO A 141 7.43 -8.78 -19.27
CA PRO A 141 8.33 -9.80 -18.75
C PRO A 141 8.10 -11.17 -19.39
N HIS A 142 9.16 -11.97 -19.48
CA HIS A 142 9.06 -13.34 -20.01
C HIS A 142 8.09 -14.21 -19.16
N PRO A 143 7.15 -14.96 -19.76
CA PRO A 143 6.14 -15.71 -19.01
C PRO A 143 6.70 -16.72 -18.01
N GLU A 144 7.77 -17.43 -18.37
CA GLU A 144 8.42 -18.39 -17.46
C GLU A 144 9.03 -17.68 -16.24
N LEU A 145 9.62 -16.49 -16.42
CA LEU A 145 10.15 -15.70 -15.31
C LEU A 145 9.02 -15.26 -14.38
N VAL A 146 7.91 -14.78 -14.93
CA VAL A 146 6.72 -14.41 -14.16
C VAL A 146 6.21 -15.59 -13.35
N PHE A 147 6.12 -16.78 -13.95
CA PHE A 147 5.71 -18.01 -13.27
C PHE A 147 6.64 -18.35 -12.09
N ARG A 148 7.96 -18.40 -12.30
CA ARG A 148 8.92 -18.72 -11.21
C ARG A 148 8.88 -17.69 -10.08
N VAL A 149 8.73 -16.40 -10.39
CA VAL A 149 8.66 -15.34 -9.38
C VAL A 149 7.34 -15.42 -8.58
N ARG A 150 6.23 -15.81 -9.21
CA ARG A 150 4.95 -16.05 -8.52
C ARG A 150 5.05 -17.21 -7.53
N GLU A 151 5.64 -18.33 -7.95
CA GLU A 151 5.88 -19.48 -7.09
C GLU A 151 6.83 -19.12 -5.93
N LEU A 152 7.88 -18.37 -6.23
CA LEU A 152 8.84 -17.89 -5.24
C LEU A 152 8.18 -17.04 -4.14
N TYR A 153 7.33 -16.08 -4.53
CA TYR A 153 6.60 -15.24 -3.58
C TYR A 153 5.55 -16.01 -2.77
N THR A 154 4.89 -16.97 -3.40
CA THR A 154 3.86 -17.77 -2.75
C THR A 154 4.47 -18.70 -1.70
N HIS A 155 5.60 -19.35 -2.01
CA HIS A 155 6.14 -20.45 -1.21
C HIS A 155 7.38 -20.12 -0.37
N LYS A 156 8.23 -19.16 -0.77
CA LYS A 156 9.54 -18.94 -0.13
C LYS A 156 9.76 -17.54 0.42
N ILE A 157 9.46 -16.50 -0.36
CA ILE A 157 9.74 -15.09 -0.01
C ILE A 157 8.44 -14.34 0.27
N LYS A 158 8.33 -13.69 1.43
CA LYS A 158 7.16 -12.84 1.76
C LYS A 158 7.38 -11.35 1.49
N ASP A 159 8.56 -10.97 1.02
CA ASP A 159 8.85 -9.61 0.58
C ASP A 159 8.16 -9.30 -0.76
N VAL A 160 7.15 -8.43 -0.72
CA VAL A 160 6.36 -8.03 -1.89
C VAL A 160 7.18 -7.29 -2.95
N ARG A 161 8.37 -6.78 -2.61
CA ARG A 161 9.25 -6.09 -3.56
C ARG A 161 9.69 -6.98 -4.73
N VAL A 162 9.66 -8.30 -4.54
CA VAL A 162 9.95 -9.28 -5.61
C VAL A 162 8.95 -9.21 -6.76
N LEU A 163 7.71 -8.74 -6.51
CA LEU A 163 6.66 -8.62 -7.52
C LEU A 163 6.77 -7.33 -8.34
N ILE A 164 7.39 -6.27 -7.81
CA ILE A 164 7.43 -4.94 -8.44
C ILE A 164 7.96 -4.99 -9.88
N PRO A 165 9.07 -5.70 -10.19
CA PRO A 165 9.62 -5.69 -11.54
C PRO A 165 8.76 -6.47 -12.54
N ILE A 166 7.90 -7.39 -12.07
CA ILE A 166 7.05 -8.23 -12.91
C ILE A 166 5.58 -7.78 -12.95
N LEU A 167 5.23 -6.60 -12.41
CA LEU A 167 3.83 -6.14 -12.32
C LEU A 167 3.09 -6.17 -13.66
N SER A 168 3.75 -5.87 -14.78
CA SER A 168 3.17 -5.93 -16.13
C SER A 168 2.89 -7.34 -16.64
N GLY A 169 3.50 -8.36 -16.03
CA GLY A 169 3.22 -9.77 -16.31
C GLY A 169 2.15 -10.39 -15.41
N LEU A 170 1.71 -9.70 -14.37
CA LEU A 170 0.69 -10.19 -13.44
C LEU A 170 -0.72 -9.95 -13.96
N ASN A 171 -1.65 -10.82 -13.56
CA ASN A 171 -3.06 -10.60 -13.86
C ASN A 171 -3.69 -9.57 -12.90
N ARG A 172 -4.89 -9.08 -13.26
CA ARG A 172 -5.64 -8.09 -12.48
C ARG A 172 -5.78 -8.50 -11.01
N THR A 173 -6.23 -9.73 -10.74
CA THR A 173 -6.49 -10.20 -9.37
C THR A 173 -5.23 -10.21 -8.53
N GLU A 174 -4.09 -10.60 -9.11
CA GLU A 174 -2.79 -10.63 -8.42
C GLU A 174 -2.27 -9.25 -8.06
N ILE A 175 -2.39 -8.29 -8.99
CA ILE A 175 -2.02 -6.89 -8.75
C ILE A 175 -2.85 -6.34 -7.59
N LEU A 176 -4.17 -6.53 -7.64
CA LEU A 176 -5.07 -6.02 -6.60
C LEU A 176 -4.82 -6.69 -5.24
N ALA A 177 -4.50 -7.99 -5.20
CA ALA A 177 -4.16 -8.70 -3.98
C ALA A 177 -2.80 -8.27 -3.38
N ALA A 178 -1.84 -7.84 -4.21
CA ALA A 178 -0.56 -7.33 -3.76
C ALA A 178 -0.62 -5.87 -3.29
N LEU A 179 -1.60 -5.09 -3.77
CA LEU A 179 -1.71 -3.65 -3.55
C LEU A 179 -1.65 -3.24 -2.06
N PRO A 180 -2.35 -3.88 -1.10
CA PRO A 180 -2.26 -3.52 0.32
C PRO A 180 -0.85 -3.65 0.90
N LYS A 181 -0.06 -4.62 0.41
CA LYS A 181 1.33 -4.82 0.84
C LYS A 181 2.27 -3.83 0.16
N LEU A 182 2.01 -3.48 -1.10
CA LEU A 182 2.81 -2.52 -1.86
C LEU A 182 2.74 -1.11 -1.27
N ILE A 183 1.55 -0.65 -0.88
CA ILE A 183 1.36 0.71 -0.32
C ILE A 183 1.96 0.91 1.08
N LYS A 184 2.33 -0.18 1.78
CA LYS A 184 3.03 -0.16 3.07
C LYS A 184 4.54 0.07 2.94
N LEU A 185 5.08 0.01 1.71
CA LEU A 185 6.49 0.23 1.46
C LEU A 185 6.87 1.72 1.67
N ASN A 186 8.17 2.01 1.58
CA ASN A 186 8.67 3.39 1.63
C ASN A 186 8.07 4.21 0.48
N GLN A 187 7.81 5.51 0.72
CA GLN A 187 7.21 6.44 -0.24
C GLN A 187 7.85 6.42 -1.62
N VAL A 188 9.18 6.34 -1.69
CA VAL A 188 9.91 6.32 -2.96
C VAL A 188 9.55 5.06 -3.76
N VAL A 189 9.47 3.91 -3.07
CA VAL A 189 9.09 2.64 -3.69
C VAL A 189 7.61 2.62 -4.06
N VAL A 190 6.73 3.19 -3.22
CA VAL A 190 5.30 3.32 -3.53
C VAL A 190 5.09 4.19 -4.77
N LYS A 191 5.85 5.27 -4.91
CA LYS A 191 5.79 6.13 -6.10
C LYS A 191 6.21 5.38 -7.36
N GLU A 192 7.32 4.64 -7.30
CA GLU A 192 7.78 3.78 -8.40
C GLU A 192 6.72 2.73 -8.79
N VAL A 193 6.06 2.10 -7.80
CA VAL A 193 4.97 1.16 -8.04
C VAL A 193 3.82 1.81 -8.79
N PHE A 194 3.37 3.00 -8.36
CA PHE A 194 2.30 3.71 -9.07
C PHE A 194 2.73 4.18 -10.45
N ASN A 195 3.96 4.67 -10.61
CA ASN A 195 4.48 5.04 -11.92
C ASN A 195 4.41 3.86 -12.90
N ARG A 196 4.82 2.67 -12.45
CA ARG A 196 4.74 1.45 -13.25
C ARG A 196 3.30 1.01 -13.52
N LEU A 197 2.44 0.96 -12.49
CA LEU A 197 1.04 0.52 -12.64
C LEU A 197 0.19 1.45 -13.51
N LEU A 198 0.54 2.75 -13.53
CA LEU A 198 -0.20 3.78 -14.24
C LEU A 198 0.47 4.20 -15.56
N GLY A 199 1.60 3.61 -15.91
CA GLY A 199 2.35 3.95 -17.14
C GLY A 199 2.95 5.36 -17.14
N ILE A 200 3.27 5.91 -15.96
CA ILE A 200 3.80 7.27 -15.80
C ILE A 200 5.32 7.24 -15.94
N GLY A 201 5.82 7.73 -17.08
CA GLY A 201 7.24 7.82 -17.37
C GLY A 201 7.61 7.11 -18.67
N PRO A 202 8.69 7.53 -19.35
CA PRO A 202 9.07 6.98 -20.64
C PRO A 202 9.42 5.49 -20.56
N GLU A 203 9.94 5.02 -19.43
CA GLU A 203 10.24 3.59 -19.22
C GLU A 203 9.01 2.69 -19.11
N PHE A 204 7.82 3.24 -18.79
CA PHE A 204 6.59 2.47 -18.58
C PHE A 204 5.55 2.69 -19.69
N ALA A 205 5.75 3.66 -20.58
CA ALA A 205 4.80 4.01 -21.63
C ALA A 205 4.47 2.85 -22.59
N SER A 206 5.41 1.90 -22.78
CA SER A 206 5.21 0.72 -23.63
C SER A 206 4.67 -0.50 -22.87
N GLN A 207 4.54 -0.43 -21.54
CA GLN A 207 4.08 -1.54 -20.74
C GLN A 207 2.56 -1.65 -20.77
N THR A 208 2.07 -2.86 -20.97
CA THR A 208 0.64 -3.18 -20.84
C THR A 208 0.39 -3.76 -19.46
N ILE A 209 -0.41 -3.06 -18.65
CA ILE A 209 -0.80 -3.51 -17.31
C ILE A 209 -2.22 -4.06 -17.36
N ALA A 210 -2.49 -5.15 -16.63
CA ALA A 210 -3.80 -5.79 -16.57
C ALA A 210 -4.86 -5.01 -15.75
N THR A 211 -4.53 -3.82 -15.25
CA THR A 211 -5.40 -2.95 -14.44
C THR A 211 -5.49 -1.57 -15.06
N THR A 212 -6.67 -0.97 -15.00
CA THR A 212 -6.87 0.44 -15.35
C THR A 212 -6.59 1.35 -14.14
N PRO A 213 -6.36 2.66 -14.35
CA PRO A 213 -6.30 3.61 -13.24
C PRO A 213 -7.55 3.58 -12.35
N ALA A 214 -8.73 3.36 -12.95
CA ALA A 214 -9.97 3.21 -12.22
C ALA A 214 -9.97 1.97 -11.32
N ASP A 215 -9.49 0.81 -11.81
CA ASP A 215 -9.35 -0.40 -11.00
C ASP A 215 -8.48 -0.17 -9.78
N ILE A 216 -7.34 0.51 -9.93
CA ILE A 216 -6.41 0.78 -8.84
C ILE A 216 -7.06 1.68 -7.79
N LEU A 217 -7.67 2.79 -8.20
CA LEU A 217 -8.27 3.72 -7.26
C LEU A 217 -9.48 3.10 -6.55
N VAL A 218 -10.31 2.31 -7.26
CA VAL A 218 -11.41 1.57 -6.64
C VAL A 218 -10.89 0.53 -5.66
N ALA A 219 -9.86 -0.23 -6.03
CA ALA A 219 -9.25 -1.23 -5.17
C ALA A 219 -8.73 -0.61 -3.88
N LEU A 220 -8.03 0.54 -3.94
CA LEU A 220 -7.55 1.25 -2.75
C LEU A 220 -8.68 1.54 -1.74
N HIS A 221 -9.87 1.92 -2.22
CA HIS A 221 -11.01 2.22 -1.35
C HIS A 221 -11.66 0.98 -0.73
N ASN A 222 -11.46 -0.19 -1.35
CA ASN A 222 -12.03 -1.46 -0.93
C ASN A 222 -11.03 -2.31 -0.10
N ILE A 223 -9.84 -1.80 0.20
CA ILE A 223 -8.89 -2.47 1.09
C ILE A 223 -9.48 -2.50 2.50
N ASP A 224 -9.49 -3.69 3.12
CA ASP A 224 -9.90 -3.83 4.52
C ASP A 224 -8.92 -3.08 5.43
N VAL A 225 -9.48 -2.27 6.32
CA VAL A 225 -8.73 -1.47 7.30
C VAL A 225 -8.00 -2.38 8.31
N ASN A 226 -8.45 -3.62 8.49
CA ASN A 226 -7.75 -4.62 9.30
C ASN A 226 -6.48 -5.15 8.61
N GLU A 227 -6.46 -5.16 7.27
CA GLU A 227 -5.31 -5.60 6.49
C GLU A 227 -4.30 -4.48 6.28
N CYS A 228 -4.76 -3.22 6.16
CA CYS A 228 -3.90 -2.07 5.94
C CYS A 228 -4.43 -0.81 6.61
N ASP A 229 -3.57 -0.15 7.41
CA ASP A 229 -3.94 1.09 8.08
C ASP A 229 -4.43 2.16 7.10
N LEU A 230 -5.49 2.84 7.50
CA LEU A 230 -6.13 3.91 6.72
C LEU A 230 -5.14 5.00 6.28
N LYS A 231 -4.08 5.24 7.06
CA LYS A 231 -3.02 6.21 6.75
C LYS A 231 -2.31 5.90 5.43
N PHE A 232 -2.00 4.63 5.16
CA PHE A 232 -1.34 4.22 3.91
C PHE A 232 -2.29 4.35 2.73
N ILE A 233 -3.55 3.95 2.92
CA ILE A 233 -4.59 4.04 1.89
C ILE A 233 -4.83 5.50 1.51
N VAL A 234 -5.05 6.39 2.48
CA VAL A 234 -5.25 7.83 2.26
C VAL A 234 -4.10 8.45 1.47
N LYS A 235 -2.87 8.06 1.79
CA LYS A 235 -1.67 8.54 1.11
C LYS A 235 -1.59 8.03 -0.33
N ALA A 236 -1.79 6.73 -0.53
CA ALA A 236 -1.83 6.13 -1.86
C ALA A 236 -2.92 6.76 -2.75
N THR A 237 -4.13 6.94 -2.22
CA THR A 237 -5.23 7.66 -2.89
C THR A 237 -4.83 9.08 -3.26
N SER A 238 -4.15 9.80 -2.37
CA SER A 238 -3.68 11.17 -2.64
C SER A 238 -2.59 11.20 -3.72
N MET A 239 -1.71 10.18 -3.78
CA MET A 239 -0.70 10.05 -4.84
C MET A 239 -1.37 9.81 -6.20
N CYS A 240 -2.37 8.92 -6.27
CA CYS A 240 -3.14 8.72 -7.50
C CYS A 240 -3.79 10.03 -7.96
N LEU A 241 -4.50 10.73 -7.09
CA LEU A 241 -5.21 11.95 -7.44
C LEU A 241 -4.30 13.15 -7.77
N ALA A 242 -3.01 13.08 -7.43
CA ALA A 242 -2.03 14.09 -7.84
C ALA A 242 -1.69 13.99 -9.34
N GLU A 243 -1.83 12.80 -9.93
CA GLU A 243 -1.50 12.51 -11.34
C GLU A 243 -2.68 12.84 -12.26
N LYS A 244 -2.92 14.15 -12.47
CA LYS A 244 -4.10 14.68 -13.20
C LYS A 244 -4.21 14.24 -14.67
N GLU A 245 -3.09 13.86 -15.28
CA GLU A 245 -3.05 13.36 -16.65
C GLU A 245 -3.61 11.94 -16.74
N VAL A 246 -3.47 11.16 -15.67
CA VAL A 246 -3.98 9.79 -15.57
C VAL A 246 -5.39 9.77 -15.00
N PHE A 247 -5.62 10.48 -13.89
CA PHE A 247 -6.90 10.56 -13.20
C PHE A 247 -7.73 11.75 -13.69
N THR A 248 -8.10 11.70 -14.96
CA THR A 248 -8.92 12.71 -15.62
C THR A 248 -10.34 12.75 -15.06
N GLN A 249 -11.09 13.78 -15.45
CA GLN A 249 -12.49 13.95 -15.05
C GLN A 249 -13.34 12.70 -15.33
N ASP A 250 -13.19 12.08 -16.52
CA ASP A 250 -13.99 10.92 -16.94
C ASP A 250 -13.62 9.66 -16.14
N VAL A 251 -12.33 9.45 -15.88
CA VAL A 251 -11.85 8.34 -15.05
C VAL A 251 -12.42 8.46 -13.63
N LEU A 252 -12.40 9.66 -13.05
CA LEU A 252 -12.95 9.90 -11.71
C LEU A 252 -14.46 9.75 -11.65
N ILE A 253 -15.20 10.11 -12.71
CA ILE A 253 -16.64 9.84 -12.80
C ILE A 253 -16.89 8.33 -12.70
N GLY A 254 -16.18 7.52 -13.50
CA GLY A 254 -16.31 6.06 -13.48
C GLY A 254 -15.99 5.47 -12.10
N VAL A 255 -14.89 5.90 -11.48
CA VAL A 255 -14.50 5.47 -10.13
C VAL A 255 -15.58 5.81 -9.10
N LEU A 256 -16.05 7.05 -9.07
CA LEU A 256 -17.03 7.50 -8.08
C LEU A 256 -18.39 6.83 -8.27
N GLN A 257 -18.80 6.57 -9.51
CA GLN A 257 -20.02 5.80 -9.81
C GLN A 257 -19.92 4.37 -9.25
N GLN A 258 -18.78 3.72 -9.46
CA GLN A 258 -18.55 2.36 -8.97
C GLN A 258 -18.48 2.30 -7.44
N LEU A 259 -17.77 3.23 -6.80
CA LEU A 259 -17.59 3.25 -5.35
C LEU A 259 -18.90 3.46 -4.58
N VAL A 260 -19.86 4.24 -5.14
CA VAL A 260 -21.18 4.40 -4.51
C VAL A 260 -22.00 3.12 -4.57
N GLU A 261 -21.73 2.22 -5.51
CA GLU A 261 -22.41 0.93 -5.57
C GLU A 261 -21.83 -0.14 -4.64
N VAL A 262 -20.64 0.08 -4.09
CA VAL A 262 -20.03 -0.85 -3.14
C VAL A 262 -20.82 -0.88 -1.83
N VAL A 263 -21.04 -2.09 -1.30
CA VAL A 263 -21.70 -2.34 -0.02
C VAL A 263 -20.77 -3.21 0.85
N PRO A 264 -20.39 -2.77 2.07
CA PRO A 264 -20.69 -1.45 2.67
C PRO A 264 -19.97 -0.31 1.94
N ILE A 265 -20.49 0.92 2.09
CA ILE A 265 -19.89 2.09 1.42
C ILE A 265 -18.45 2.30 1.92
N PRO A 266 -17.47 2.48 1.03
CA PRO A 266 -16.08 2.75 1.41
C PRO A 266 -15.94 4.02 2.25
N THR A 267 -15.25 3.90 3.38
CA THR A 267 -15.06 5.00 4.34
C THR A 267 -14.41 6.25 3.71
N LEU A 268 -13.53 6.06 2.71
CA LEU A 268 -12.81 7.15 2.04
C LEU A 268 -13.58 7.77 0.86
N LEU A 269 -14.75 7.26 0.49
CA LEU A 269 -15.52 7.74 -0.67
C LEU A 269 -15.71 9.26 -0.64
N MET A 270 -16.24 9.80 0.48
CA MET A 270 -16.53 11.24 0.56
C MET A 270 -15.27 12.09 0.49
N ARG A 271 -14.15 11.61 1.04
CA ARG A 271 -12.87 12.29 0.90
C ARG A 271 -12.48 12.40 -0.56
N THR A 272 -12.62 11.33 -1.33
CA THR A 272 -12.32 11.29 -2.76
C THR A 272 -13.28 12.16 -3.56
N ILE A 273 -14.58 12.18 -3.25
CA ILE A 273 -15.54 13.12 -3.87
C ILE A 273 -15.09 14.58 -3.65
N ILE A 274 -14.75 14.96 -2.42
CA ILE A 274 -14.31 16.33 -2.08
C ILE A 274 -13.00 16.69 -2.79
N GLN A 275 -12.05 15.74 -2.88
CA GLN A 275 -10.79 15.94 -3.59
C GLN A 275 -11.02 16.08 -5.11
N SER A 276 -11.85 15.21 -5.71
CA SER A 276 -12.25 15.31 -7.12
C SER A 276 -12.94 16.62 -7.45
N LEU A 277 -13.79 17.14 -6.56
CA LEU A 277 -14.40 18.48 -6.71
C LEU A 277 -13.37 19.62 -6.65
N THR A 278 -12.27 19.43 -5.93
CA THR A 278 -11.18 20.41 -5.87
C THR A 278 -10.38 20.42 -7.16
N LEU A 279 -10.16 19.25 -7.76
CA LEU A 279 -9.46 19.10 -9.03
C LEU A 279 -10.32 19.52 -10.22
N TYR A 280 -11.60 19.14 -10.21
CA TYR A 280 -12.54 19.35 -11.32
C TYR A 280 -13.88 19.90 -10.80
N PRO A 281 -13.98 21.23 -10.55
CA PRO A 281 -15.20 21.85 -10.00
C PRO A 281 -16.46 21.62 -10.83
N ARG A 282 -16.31 21.39 -12.15
CA ARG A 282 -17.42 21.11 -13.08
C ARG A 282 -18.17 19.82 -12.76
N LEU A 283 -17.57 18.89 -12.01
CA LEU A 283 -18.26 17.69 -11.51
C LEU A 283 -19.40 18.03 -10.53
N GLY A 284 -19.34 19.19 -9.88
CA GLY A 284 -20.28 19.59 -8.83
C GLY A 284 -21.73 19.58 -9.28
N ASN A 285 -22.07 20.37 -10.29
CA ASN A 285 -23.45 20.82 -10.51
C ASN A 285 -24.45 19.74 -10.93
N SER A 286 -23.99 18.65 -11.55
CA SER A 286 -24.87 17.56 -11.98
C SER A 286 -24.40 16.23 -11.41
N PHE A 287 -23.16 15.85 -11.69
CA PHE A 287 -22.68 14.52 -11.33
C PHE A 287 -22.64 14.29 -9.81
N VAL A 288 -21.99 15.17 -9.05
CA VAL A 288 -21.88 14.98 -7.59
C VAL A 288 -23.22 15.18 -6.89
N ILE A 289 -24.08 16.10 -7.36
CA ILE A 289 -25.46 16.22 -6.85
C ILE A 289 -26.22 14.90 -6.97
N ASN A 290 -26.23 14.27 -8.16
CA ASN A 290 -26.85 12.96 -8.36
C ASN A 290 -26.25 11.88 -7.44
N LEU A 291 -24.94 11.94 -7.20
CA LEU A 291 -24.25 11.02 -6.31
C LEU A 291 -24.71 11.19 -4.85
N LEU A 292 -24.83 12.43 -4.38
CA LEU A 292 -25.32 12.75 -3.04
C LEU A 292 -26.77 12.28 -2.85
N GLN A 293 -27.65 12.46 -3.85
CA GLN A 293 -29.02 11.95 -3.81
C GLN A 293 -29.05 10.42 -3.66
N ARG A 294 -28.21 9.69 -4.39
CA ARG A 294 -28.08 8.23 -4.24
C ARG A 294 -27.55 7.82 -2.86
N LEU A 295 -26.67 8.62 -2.26
CA LEU A 295 -26.16 8.38 -0.91
C LEU A 295 -27.25 8.52 0.16
N ILE A 296 -28.27 9.37 -0.04
CA ILE A 296 -29.43 9.44 0.85
C ILE A 296 -30.17 8.10 0.89
N LEU A 297 -30.37 7.47 -0.28
CA LEU A 297 -31.02 6.15 -0.37
C LEU A 297 -30.23 5.06 0.37
N LYS A 298 -28.92 5.23 0.51
CA LYS A 298 -28.03 4.32 1.27
C LYS A 298 -27.87 4.70 2.74
N GLN A 299 -28.63 5.69 3.23
CA GLN A 299 -28.68 6.10 4.63
C GLN A 299 -27.30 6.42 5.22
N VAL A 300 -26.49 7.23 4.50
CA VAL A 300 -25.12 7.57 4.89
C VAL A 300 -24.98 8.18 6.28
N TRP A 301 -26.05 8.75 6.85
CA TRP A 301 -26.09 9.24 8.23
C TRP A 301 -25.81 8.16 9.29
N ARG A 302 -25.97 6.86 8.96
CA ARG A 302 -25.59 5.76 9.85
C ARG A 302 -24.08 5.61 10.00
N HIS A 303 -23.28 6.20 9.10
CA HIS A 303 -21.83 6.11 9.10
C HIS A 303 -21.22 7.49 9.34
N LYS A 304 -20.83 7.79 10.59
CA LYS A 304 -20.36 9.12 11.02
C LYS A 304 -19.35 9.80 10.08
N VAL A 305 -18.30 9.08 9.65
CA VAL A 305 -17.24 9.64 8.78
C VAL A 305 -17.77 10.02 7.40
N ILE A 306 -18.64 9.17 6.84
CA ILE A 306 -19.26 9.41 5.52
C ILE A 306 -20.27 10.56 5.66
N TRP A 307 -21.06 10.58 6.72
CA TRP A 307 -22.02 11.65 7.01
C TRP A 307 -21.35 13.03 7.14
N GLU A 308 -20.26 13.14 7.89
CA GLU A 308 -19.49 14.39 7.99
C GLU A 308 -18.95 14.83 6.63
N GLY A 309 -18.49 13.89 5.81
CA GLY A 309 -18.08 14.18 4.44
C GLY A 309 -19.24 14.64 3.56
N PHE A 310 -20.42 14.01 3.70
CA PHE A 310 -21.64 14.37 2.98
C PHE A 310 -22.04 15.83 3.26
N LEU A 311 -22.09 16.24 4.53
CA LEU A 311 -22.43 17.61 4.90
C LEU A 311 -21.41 18.63 4.39
N LYS A 312 -20.11 18.31 4.42
CA LYS A 312 -19.05 19.14 3.83
C LYS A 312 -19.24 19.31 2.31
N CYS A 313 -19.64 18.25 1.62
CA CYS A 313 -19.99 18.32 0.19
C CYS A 313 -21.22 19.21 -0.05
N ILE A 314 -22.27 19.11 0.77
CA ILE A 314 -23.45 19.98 0.69
C ILE A 314 -23.05 21.44 0.87
N GLN A 315 -22.30 21.78 1.92
CA GLN A 315 -21.83 23.15 2.17
C GLN A 315 -21.03 23.71 0.99
N ARG A 316 -20.17 22.88 0.38
CA ARG A 316 -19.31 23.30 -0.74
C ARG A 316 -20.06 23.52 -2.06
N LEU A 317 -21.16 22.82 -2.28
CA LEU A 317 -21.93 22.86 -3.52
C LEU A 317 -23.16 23.78 -3.44
N LYS A 318 -23.22 24.67 -2.44
CA LYS A 318 -24.26 25.70 -2.39
C LYS A 318 -24.20 26.57 -3.67
N PRO A 319 -25.34 26.96 -4.26
CA PRO A 319 -26.72 26.69 -3.81
C PRO A 319 -27.34 25.38 -4.36
N THR A 320 -26.72 24.72 -5.34
CA THR A 320 -27.33 23.57 -6.04
C THR A 320 -27.57 22.36 -5.15
N SER A 321 -26.78 22.21 -4.09
CA SER A 321 -26.92 21.16 -3.07
C SER A 321 -28.12 21.30 -2.14
N LEU A 322 -28.77 22.47 -2.07
CA LEU A 322 -29.90 22.69 -1.15
C LEU A 322 -31.11 21.80 -1.49
N SER A 323 -31.32 21.54 -2.78
CA SER A 323 -32.31 20.57 -3.27
C SER A 323 -32.10 19.15 -2.71
N VAL A 324 -30.85 18.73 -2.54
CA VAL A 324 -30.49 17.42 -1.98
C VAL A 324 -30.79 17.38 -0.48
N LEU A 325 -30.58 18.49 0.22
CA LEU A 325 -30.82 18.58 1.66
C LEU A 325 -32.31 18.42 2.00
N LEU A 326 -33.21 18.93 1.15
CA LEU A 326 -34.67 18.75 1.29
C LEU A 326 -35.14 17.30 1.06
N GLN A 327 -34.32 16.45 0.43
CA GLN A 327 -34.65 15.02 0.23
C GLN A 327 -34.32 14.16 1.44
N LEU A 328 -33.66 14.71 2.47
CA LEU A 328 -33.41 13.98 3.71
C LEU A 328 -34.71 13.73 4.47
N PRO A 329 -34.82 12.61 5.20
CA PRO A 329 -35.93 12.43 6.11
C PRO A 329 -35.89 13.50 7.24
N PRO A 330 -37.04 13.87 7.83
CA PRO A 330 -37.15 15.01 8.74
C PRO A 330 -36.15 14.99 9.91
N GLN A 331 -35.94 13.84 10.53
CA GLN A 331 -34.98 13.67 11.63
C GLN A 331 -33.54 13.97 11.19
N GLN A 332 -33.13 13.48 10.02
CA GLN A 332 -31.79 13.65 9.49
C GLN A 332 -31.57 15.08 8.99
N LEU A 333 -32.61 15.73 8.47
CA LEU A 333 -32.58 17.15 8.14
C LEU A 333 -32.33 18.01 9.38
N HIS A 334 -33.05 17.73 10.49
CA HIS A 334 -32.83 18.41 11.76
C HIS A 334 -31.38 18.27 12.24
N LEU A 335 -30.87 17.04 12.30
CA LEU A 335 -29.48 16.75 12.69
C LEU A 335 -28.45 17.42 11.78
N ALA A 336 -28.72 17.49 10.48
CA ALA A 336 -27.85 18.20 9.52
C ALA A 336 -27.78 19.70 9.83
N LEU A 337 -28.91 20.34 10.16
CA LEU A 337 -28.97 21.76 10.50
C LEU A 337 -28.39 22.08 11.88
N GLU A 338 -28.44 21.15 12.83
CA GLU A 338 -27.72 21.28 14.10
C GLU A 338 -26.20 21.23 13.91
N GLN A 339 -25.71 20.30 13.08
CA GLN A 339 -24.28 20.17 12.79
C GLN A 339 -23.74 21.26 11.87
N CYS A 340 -24.59 21.80 10.98
CA CYS A 340 -24.24 22.84 10.02
C CYS A 340 -25.27 23.99 10.06
N PRO A 341 -25.24 24.85 11.12
CA PRO A 341 -26.20 25.95 11.27
C PRO A 341 -26.16 26.97 10.12
N ASP A 342 -25.02 27.08 9.43
CA ASP A 342 -24.81 27.95 8.27
C ASP A 342 -25.67 27.56 7.05
N LEU A 343 -26.25 26.36 7.04
CA LEU A 343 -27.14 25.88 5.98
C LEU A 343 -28.58 26.33 6.17
N ARG A 344 -28.99 26.73 7.39
CA ARG A 344 -30.39 27.02 7.71
C ARG A 344 -30.96 28.19 6.90
N GLN A 345 -30.26 29.32 6.90
CA GLN A 345 -30.72 30.51 6.19
C GLN A 345 -30.78 30.31 4.66
N PRO A 346 -29.73 29.78 3.99
CA PRO A 346 -29.81 29.46 2.56
C PRO A 346 -30.90 28.45 2.22
N LEU A 347 -31.12 27.44 3.07
CA LEU A 347 -32.17 26.44 2.85
C LEU A 347 -33.57 27.04 2.96
N LEU A 348 -33.79 27.98 3.90
CA LEU A 348 -35.06 28.70 4.05
C LEU A 348 -35.37 29.55 2.82
N GLU A 349 -34.40 30.34 2.36
CA GLU A 349 -34.54 31.15 1.15
C GLU A 349 -34.84 30.28 -0.08
N TYR A 350 -34.16 29.14 -0.20
CA TYR A 350 -34.40 28.19 -1.28
C TYR A 350 -35.79 27.55 -1.18
N ALA A 351 -36.20 27.07 0.00
CA ALA A 351 -37.50 26.45 0.20
C ALA A 351 -38.66 27.41 -0.08
N GLN A 352 -38.54 28.67 0.30
CA GLN A 352 -39.51 29.72 -0.04
C GLN A 352 -39.59 29.98 -1.55
N SER A 353 -38.45 29.92 -2.25
CA SER A 353 -38.43 30.15 -3.70
C SER A 353 -39.10 29.04 -4.52
N ILE A 354 -39.17 27.82 -3.98
CA ILE A 354 -39.78 26.65 -4.66
C ILE A 354 -41.13 26.24 -4.06
N GLN A 355 -41.63 26.95 -3.05
CA GLN A 355 -42.82 26.54 -2.30
C GLN A 355 -44.06 26.42 -3.19
N ASP A 356 -44.15 27.25 -4.24
CA ASP A 356 -45.25 27.27 -5.21
C ASP A 356 -45.07 26.26 -6.36
N GLU A 357 -43.95 25.55 -6.42
CA GLU A 357 -43.70 24.54 -7.46
C GLU A 357 -44.44 23.22 -7.17
N PRO A 358 -45.14 22.63 -8.16
CA PRO A 358 -45.74 21.32 -8.00
C PRO A 358 -44.63 20.28 -7.76
N MET A 359 -44.78 19.46 -6.70
CA MET A 359 -43.76 18.49 -6.24
C MET A 359 -42.49 19.10 -5.63
N SER A 360 -42.57 20.30 -5.04
CA SER A 360 -41.45 20.93 -4.31
C SER A 360 -40.87 20.08 -3.17
N GLY A 361 -41.63 19.10 -2.67
CA GLY A 361 -41.23 18.25 -1.54
C GLY A 361 -41.20 18.98 -0.19
N VAL A 362 -41.55 20.26 -0.16
CA VAL A 362 -41.57 21.11 1.03
C VAL A 362 -42.86 20.85 1.81
N THR A 363 -42.78 20.01 2.84
CA THR A 363 -43.90 19.76 3.76
C THR A 363 -43.92 20.78 4.90
N PRO A 364 -45.07 21.01 5.58
CA PRO A 364 -45.12 21.86 6.77
C PRO A 364 -44.12 21.43 7.85
N GLN A 365 -43.95 20.12 8.05
CA GLN A 365 -42.97 19.56 8.99
C GLN A 365 -41.52 19.94 8.63
N ILE A 366 -41.18 19.90 7.33
CA ILE A 366 -39.85 20.34 6.86
C ILE A 366 -39.68 21.85 7.11
N MET A 367 -40.71 22.66 6.85
CA MET A 367 -40.64 24.10 7.11
C MET A 367 -40.51 24.44 8.60
N ASP A 368 -41.17 23.69 9.48
CA ASP A 368 -41.02 23.85 10.93
C ASP A 368 -39.60 23.53 11.41
N ILE A 369 -38.97 22.51 10.82
CA ILE A 369 -37.56 22.16 11.09
C ILE A 369 -36.61 23.25 10.61
N ILE A 370 -36.83 23.78 9.39
CA ILE A 370 -35.99 24.83 8.81
C ILE A 370 -36.10 26.13 9.63
N THR A 371 -37.32 26.52 10.02
CA THR A 371 -37.57 27.74 10.80
C THR A 371 -37.16 27.63 12.27
N GLY A 372 -36.86 26.42 12.76
CA GLY A 372 -36.48 26.17 14.14
C GLY A 372 -37.66 26.10 15.11
N ASN A 373 -38.89 25.96 14.59
CA ASN A 373 -40.11 25.80 15.38
C ASN A 373 -40.35 24.35 15.82
N ALA A 374 -39.66 23.37 15.21
CA ALA A 374 -39.76 21.97 15.59
C ALA A 374 -39.05 21.70 16.94
N VAL A 375 -39.82 21.64 18.02
CA VAL A 375 -39.32 21.28 19.37
C VAL A 375 -39.30 19.76 19.61
N ASP A 376 -40.13 18.98 18.89
CA ASP A 376 -40.21 17.52 19.07
C ASP A 376 -40.27 16.80 17.71
N VAL A 377 -39.12 16.37 17.18
CA VAL A 377 -39.12 15.38 16.09
C VAL A 377 -39.27 14.01 16.73
N PHE A 378 -40.51 13.54 16.84
CA PHE A 378 -40.90 12.27 17.45
C PHE A 378 -40.09 11.07 16.89
N ILE A 379 -39.60 10.22 17.80
CA ILE A 379 -39.00 8.92 17.49
C ILE A 379 -40.17 7.95 17.24
N THR A 380 -40.41 7.57 16.00
CA THR A 380 -41.20 6.37 15.70
C THR A 380 -40.25 5.19 15.61
N ASP A 381 -40.40 4.20 16.49
CA ASP A 381 -39.91 2.86 16.22
C ASP A 381 -40.73 2.22 15.09
N ASP A 382 -40.25 1.11 14.53
CA ASP A 382 -40.90 0.36 13.44
C ASP A 382 -42.26 -0.27 13.85
N SER A 383 -42.85 0.08 14.99
CA SER A 383 -44.12 -0.48 15.49
C SER A 383 -45.22 0.56 15.73
N GLY A 384 -44.99 1.86 15.50
CA GLY A 384 -46.06 2.87 15.49
C GLY A 384 -46.82 3.05 16.82
N GLY A 385 -46.17 2.77 17.95
CA GLY A 385 -46.74 2.97 19.29
C GLY A 385 -46.38 4.33 19.91
N PHE A 386 -47.37 5.02 20.47
CA PHE A 386 -47.20 6.26 21.24
C PHE A 386 -46.61 5.98 22.64
N ILE A 387 -45.55 6.70 23.04
CA ILE A 387 -45.14 6.79 24.45
C ILE A 387 -44.87 8.26 24.79
N SER A 388 -45.59 8.79 25.78
CA SER A 388 -45.37 10.14 26.33
C SER A 388 -44.15 10.18 27.26
N VAL A 389 -43.41 11.30 27.23
CA VAL A 389 -42.15 11.55 27.98
C VAL A 389 -42.27 11.35 29.49
N GLU A 390 -43.49 11.40 30.05
CA GLU A 390 -43.76 11.14 31.47
C GLU A 390 -43.57 9.67 31.89
N ASN A 391 -43.57 8.72 30.95
CA ASN A 391 -43.44 7.30 31.27
C ASN A 391 -41.99 6.76 31.23
N ILE A 392 -41.03 7.48 30.61
CA ILE A 392 -39.62 7.03 30.55
C ILE A 392 -38.90 7.26 31.89
N LYS A 393 -39.35 8.21 32.70
CA LYS A 393 -38.72 8.52 34.00
C LYS A 393 -39.11 7.57 35.14
N LYS A 394 -39.99 6.59 34.92
CA LYS A 394 -40.48 5.66 35.96
C LYS A 394 -39.87 4.25 35.95
N GLU A 395 -39.07 3.87 34.95
CA GLU A 395 -38.49 2.51 34.86
C GLU A 395 -37.04 2.39 35.32
N VAL A 396 -36.46 3.41 35.96
CA VAL A 396 -35.13 3.31 36.58
C VAL A 396 -35.26 3.40 38.10
N GLU A 397 -35.89 2.42 38.72
CA GLU A 397 -35.72 2.11 40.15
C GLU A 397 -36.35 0.74 40.47
N GLU A 398 -35.55 -0.33 40.45
CA GLU A 398 -35.41 -1.35 41.51
C GLU A 398 -34.66 -2.60 41.00
N PRO A 399 -33.68 -3.14 41.75
CA PRO A 399 -33.06 -4.44 41.46
C PRO A 399 -33.86 -5.54 42.18
N MET A 400 -34.51 -6.43 41.43
CA MET A 400 -35.09 -7.66 42.00
C MET A 400 -34.27 -8.89 41.63
N GLU A 401 -33.80 -9.56 42.67
CA GLU A 401 -33.22 -10.89 42.72
C GLU A 401 -34.15 -11.94 42.09
N ILE A 402 -33.59 -12.86 41.29
CA ILE A 402 -34.24 -14.15 41.01
C ILE A 402 -33.23 -15.30 41.16
N SER A 403 -33.67 -16.20 42.02
CA SER A 403 -33.11 -17.44 42.51
C SER A 403 -32.95 -18.56 41.47
N THR A 404 -31.86 -19.31 41.66
CA THR A 404 -31.57 -20.73 41.36
C THR A 404 -32.72 -21.65 40.90
N ILE A 405 -32.50 -22.41 39.82
CA ILE A 405 -32.84 -23.85 39.72
C ILE A 405 -31.71 -24.61 39.00
N SER A 406 -31.27 -25.69 39.65
CA SER A 406 -30.21 -26.62 39.27
C SER A 406 -30.61 -27.64 38.22
N THR A 407 -29.67 -28.06 37.37
CA THR A 407 -29.56 -29.45 36.88
C THR A 407 -28.10 -29.90 36.90
N VAL A 408 -27.93 -31.14 37.33
CA VAL A 408 -26.69 -31.79 37.77
C VAL A 408 -26.13 -32.64 36.63
N SER A 409 -24.81 -32.61 36.42
CA SER A 409 -24.08 -33.83 36.01
C SER A 409 -22.60 -33.75 36.40
N SER A 410 -22.19 -34.78 37.14
CA SER A 410 -20.87 -35.13 37.70
C SER A 410 -19.81 -35.40 36.61
N VAL A 411 -18.49 -35.21 36.80
CA VAL A 411 -17.50 -36.00 37.60
C VAL A 411 -16.13 -35.23 37.56
N PRO A 412 -15.20 -35.39 38.53
CA PRO A 412 -14.21 -34.38 38.93
C PRO A 412 -12.74 -34.69 38.57
N VAL A 413 -11.84 -33.70 38.52
CA VAL A 413 -10.38 -33.87 38.77
C VAL A 413 -9.70 -32.57 39.27
N ILE A 414 -9.30 -32.62 40.56
CA ILE A 414 -8.06 -32.15 41.24
C ILE A 414 -7.56 -30.69 41.10
N SER A 415 -7.48 -30.04 42.26
CA SER A 415 -6.84 -28.76 42.57
C SER A 415 -5.30 -28.83 42.62
N THR A 416 -4.65 -27.73 42.24
CA THR A 416 -3.51 -27.17 42.99
C THR A 416 -3.50 -25.65 42.84
N VAL A 417 -3.66 -24.95 43.96
CA VAL A 417 -3.52 -23.50 44.12
C VAL A 417 -2.08 -23.21 44.56
N VAL A 418 -1.41 -22.26 43.91
CA VAL A 418 -0.32 -21.49 44.53
C VAL A 418 -0.57 -20.01 44.24
N THR A 419 -0.77 -19.28 45.31
CA THR A 419 -0.91 -17.82 45.41
C THR A 419 0.47 -17.15 45.32
N ALA A 420 0.58 -16.04 44.57
CA ALA A 420 1.62 -15.05 44.80
C ALA A 420 1.11 -13.65 44.41
N ALA A 421 1.30 -12.72 45.34
CA ALA A 421 0.74 -11.37 45.38
C ALA A 421 1.42 -10.40 44.39
N ALA A 422 0.63 -9.42 43.94
CA ALA A 422 1.06 -8.27 43.15
C ALA A 422 1.87 -7.27 43.99
N GLN A 423 2.96 -6.74 43.42
CA GLN A 423 3.67 -5.55 43.87
C GLN A 423 3.49 -4.40 42.85
N PRO A 424 3.46 -3.14 43.29
CA PRO A 424 3.22 -1.97 42.43
C PRO A 424 4.49 -1.52 41.66
N PRO A 425 4.35 -0.75 40.57
CA PRO A 425 5.46 -0.43 39.67
C PRO A 425 6.35 0.72 40.18
N THR A 426 7.66 0.49 40.15
CA THR A 426 8.72 1.46 40.44
C THR A 426 9.04 2.29 39.21
N ALA A 427 9.15 3.61 39.40
CA ALA A 427 9.54 4.58 38.38
C ALA A 427 10.99 4.38 37.90
N LEU A 428 11.20 4.38 36.58
CA LEU A 428 12.52 4.31 35.94
C LEU A 428 13.02 5.71 35.58
N LEU A 429 14.22 6.01 36.08
CA LEU A 429 15.05 7.17 35.72
C LEU A 429 15.65 7.00 34.31
N PRO A 430 15.96 8.10 33.58
CA PRO A 430 16.51 8.03 32.24
C PRO A 430 18.00 7.65 32.22
N ASP A 431 18.34 6.74 31.31
CA ASP A 431 19.66 6.18 31.06
C ASP A 431 20.59 7.21 30.38
N VAL A 432 21.81 7.34 30.89
CA VAL A 432 22.80 8.40 30.58
C VAL A 432 23.67 8.08 29.35
N ASN A 433 23.35 7.03 28.58
CA ASN A 433 24.19 6.56 27.47
C ASN A 433 23.48 6.53 26.10
N GLN A 434 22.80 7.61 25.72
CA GLN A 434 22.26 7.76 24.36
C GLN A 434 23.05 8.81 23.55
N PRO A 435 23.62 8.47 22.37
CA PRO A 435 24.29 9.45 21.52
C PRO A 435 23.30 10.44 20.90
N LEU A 436 23.62 11.74 20.96
CA LEU A 436 22.86 12.81 20.32
C LEU A 436 22.99 12.76 18.78
N PRO A 437 21.95 13.15 18.02
CA PRO A 437 21.99 13.25 16.56
C PRO A 437 22.87 14.43 16.09
N PRO A 438 23.49 14.38 14.90
CA PRO A 438 24.47 15.38 14.47
C PRO A 438 23.81 16.67 13.91
N GLY A 439 24.21 17.80 14.50
CA GLY A 439 24.66 19.02 13.81
C GLY A 439 23.62 19.93 13.15
N GLU A 440 23.01 20.82 13.92
CA GLU A 440 23.25 22.25 13.71
C GLU A 440 24.52 22.59 14.49
N ASP A 441 25.51 23.09 13.74
CA ASP A 441 26.91 23.48 14.04
C ASP A 441 27.86 22.51 14.75
#